data_AF-A0AAV4ID10-F1
#
_entry.id   AF-A0AAV4ID10-F1
#
_cell.length_a   1.000
_cell.length_b   1.000
_cell.length_c   1.000
_cell.angle_alpha   90.00
_cell.angle_beta   90.00
_cell.angle_gamma   90.00
#
_symmetry.space_group_name_H-M   'P 1'
#
loop_
_entity.id
_entity.type
_entity.pdbx_description
1 polymer ?
#
loop_
_entity_poly.entity_id
_entity_poly.type
_entity_poly.pdbx_seq_one_letter_code
_entity_poly.pdbx_strand_id
1 'polypeptide(L)'
;MEGSRILKDFLYGELASSSRLTGRFKDVCEKDLKTCGIQPAELEIEVSKRTAWRAKIKEGIKSAEENRELKKEQKRTSRHQRTQPVPTSHTTPAADYTLQQVPALLQVQNRIVQPHQSP
;
A
#
# COMPACT_ATOMS: atom_id res chain seq x y z
N MET A 1 -20.20 29.57 -40.85
CA MET A 1 -20.70 28.59 -39.88
C MET A 1 -20.30 27.22 -40.40
N GLU A 2 -19.17 26.67 -39.95
CA GLU A 2 -18.81 25.28 -40.26
C GLU A 2 -17.67 24.87 -39.30
N GLY A 3 -18.01 24.52 -38.07
CA GLY A 3 -17.05 24.29 -36.99
C GLY A 3 -17.32 23.04 -36.17
N SER A 4 -18.07 22.07 -36.67
CA SER A 4 -18.45 20.90 -35.86
C SER A 4 -18.81 19.67 -36.70
N ARG A 5 -17.90 19.23 -37.58
CA ARG A 5 -17.95 17.85 -38.09
C ARG A 5 -16.71 17.15 -37.59
N ILE A 6 -16.76 16.68 -36.35
CA ILE A 6 -15.79 15.69 -35.87
C ILE A 6 -15.81 14.56 -36.91
N LEU A 7 -14.67 14.30 -37.53
CA LEU A 7 -14.55 13.25 -38.54
C LEU A 7 -15.10 11.96 -37.96
N LYS A 8 -16.12 11.39 -38.60
CA LYS A 8 -16.70 10.10 -38.20
C LYS A 8 -15.59 9.07 -37.99
N ASP A 9 -14.54 9.11 -38.80
CA ASP A 9 -13.40 8.21 -38.73
C ASP A 9 -12.51 8.43 -37.49
N PHE A 10 -12.50 9.64 -36.92
CA PHE A 10 -11.84 9.91 -35.63
C PHE A 10 -12.63 9.28 -34.46
N LEU A 11 -13.96 9.48 -34.44
CA LEU A 11 -14.86 8.86 -33.47
C LEU A 11 -14.89 7.32 -33.58
N TYR A 12 -14.93 6.78 -34.79
CA TYR A 12 -14.89 5.34 -35.03
C TYR A 12 -13.48 4.75 -34.84
N GLY A 13 -12.43 5.54 -35.06
CA GLY A 13 -11.04 5.16 -34.82
C GLY A 13 -10.76 4.90 -33.34
N GLU A 14 -11.33 5.72 -32.43
CA GLU A 14 -11.25 5.48 -30.98
C GLU A 14 -12.14 4.34 -30.50
N LEU A 15 -13.33 4.14 -31.09
CA LEU A 15 -14.17 2.99 -30.76
C LEU A 15 -13.61 1.65 -31.27
N ALA A 16 -12.96 1.65 -32.43
CA ALA A 16 -12.31 0.47 -33.00
C ALA A 16 -10.92 0.22 -32.38
N SER A 17 -10.17 1.27 -32.03
CA SER A 17 -8.88 1.19 -31.32
C SER A 17 -9.01 1.17 -29.80
N SER A 18 -10.22 1.30 -29.27
CA SER A 18 -10.59 0.78 -27.95
C SER A 18 -10.51 -0.74 -28.03
N SER A 19 -9.27 -1.21 -28.11
CA SER A 19 -8.83 -2.58 -27.92
C SER A 19 -9.20 -2.95 -26.49
N ARG A 20 -10.46 -3.35 -26.36
CA ARG A 20 -11.12 -4.06 -25.26
C ARG A 20 -10.29 -4.08 -23.98
N LEU A 21 -10.45 -3.06 -23.15
CA LEU A 21 -10.14 -3.17 -21.71
C LEU A 21 -10.98 -4.26 -21.03
N THR A 22 -12.02 -4.78 -21.72
CA THR A 22 -12.89 -5.90 -21.33
C THR A 22 -12.25 -7.28 -21.53
N GLY A 23 -10.94 -7.40 -21.32
CA GLY A 23 -10.15 -8.56 -21.74
C GLY A 23 -9.60 -9.45 -20.63
N ARG A 24 -9.82 -9.21 -19.33
CA ARG A 24 -9.02 -9.89 -18.28
C ARG A 24 -9.70 -10.29 -16.99
N PHE A 25 -11.03 -10.37 -16.91
CA PHE A 25 -11.64 -10.90 -15.68
C PHE A 25 -11.13 -12.31 -15.35
N LYS A 26 -11.04 -13.18 -16.38
CA LYS A 26 -10.46 -14.52 -16.25
C LYS A 26 -9.00 -14.46 -15.76
N ASP A 27 -8.16 -13.67 -16.41
CA ASP A 27 -6.73 -13.58 -16.07
C ASP A 27 -6.51 -13.04 -14.64
N VAL A 28 -7.32 -12.05 -14.22
CA VAL A 28 -7.28 -11.48 -12.86
C VAL A 28 -7.72 -12.53 -11.85
N CYS A 29 -8.85 -13.22 -12.09
CA CYS A 29 -9.28 -14.31 -11.23
C CYS A 29 -8.25 -15.44 -11.18
N GLU A 30 -7.65 -15.82 -12.30
CA GLU A 30 -6.63 -16.86 -12.34
C GLU A 30 -5.38 -16.46 -11.53
N LYS A 31 -4.95 -15.22 -11.66
CA LYS A 31 -3.85 -14.65 -10.88
C LYS A 31 -4.18 -14.59 -9.38
N ASP A 32 -5.40 -14.22 -9.02
CA ASP A 32 -5.83 -14.12 -7.63
C ASP A 32 -5.95 -15.51 -6.99
N LEU A 33 -6.48 -16.49 -7.73
CA LEU A 33 -6.52 -17.90 -7.31
C LEU A 33 -5.10 -18.44 -7.08
N LYS A 34 -4.17 -18.18 -8.01
CA LYS A 34 -2.76 -18.54 -7.85
C LYS A 34 -2.13 -17.86 -6.63
N THR A 35 -2.48 -16.60 -6.36
CA THR A 35 -2.01 -15.86 -5.18
C THR A 35 -2.54 -16.47 -3.88
N CYS A 36 -3.76 -17.03 -3.92
CA CYS A 36 -4.36 -17.79 -2.81
C CYS A 36 -3.81 -19.22 -2.69
N GLY A 37 -2.86 -19.64 -3.55
CA GLY A 37 -2.32 -21.00 -3.57
C GLY A 37 -3.28 -22.04 -4.14
N ILE A 38 -4.32 -21.61 -4.88
CA ILE A 38 -5.36 -22.49 -5.41
C ILE A 38 -5.13 -22.71 -6.89
N GLN A 39 -4.95 -23.96 -7.30
CA GLN A 39 -4.84 -24.30 -8.71
C GLN A 39 -6.23 -24.23 -9.37
N PRO A 40 -6.41 -23.46 -10.47
CA PRO A 40 -7.69 -23.36 -11.16
C PRO A 40 -8.24 -24.71 -11.64
N ALA A 41 -7.36 -25.64 -12.05
CA ALA A 41 -7.74 -26.98 -12.50
C ALA A 41 -8.28 -27.87 -11.37
N GLU A 42 -7.84 -27.66 -10.13
CA GLU A 42 -8.33 -28.43 -8.97
C GLU A 42 -9.73 -27.96 -8.53
N LEU A 43 -10.13 -26.73 -8.86
CA LEU A 43 -11.43 -26.19 -8.43
C LEU A 43 -12.60 -27.01 -8.92
N GLU A 44 -12.57 -27.49 -10.16
CA GLU A 44 -13.65 -28.29 -10.74
C GLU A 44 -13.85 -29.61 -9.99
N ILE A 45 -12.75 -30.23 -9.54
CA ILE A 45 -12.73 -31.48 -8.78
C ILE A 45 -13.22 -31.23 -7.35
N GLU A 46 -12.79 -30.13 -6.74
CA GLU A 46 -13.16 -29.75 -5.38
C GLU A 46 -14.63 -29.31 -5.26
N VAL A 47 -15.26 -28.81 -6.33
CA VAL A 47 -16.67 -28.38 -6.33
C VAL A 47 -17.60 -29.53 -5.95
N SER A 48 -17.27 -30.78 -6.31
CA SER A 48 -18.01 -31.96 -5.85
C SER A 48 -18.05 -32.09 -4.32
N LYS A 49 -17.04 -31.55 -3.62
CA LYS A 49 -16.94 -31.50 -2.15
C LYS A 49 -17.11 -30.05 -1.66
N ARG A 50 -18.31 -29.51 -1.83
CA ARG A 50 -18.64 -28.10 -1.59
C ARG A 50 -18.17 -27.52 -0.24
N THR A 51 -18.24 -28.29 0.85
CA THR A 51 -17.79 -27.85 2.19
C THR A 51 -16.28 -27.68 2.26
N ALA A 52 -15.53 -28.69 1.79
CA ALA A 52 -14.07 -28.65 1.70
C ALA A 52 -13.60 -27.52 0.78
N TRP A 53 -14.28 -27.34 -0.36
CA TRP A 53 -14.01 -26.25 -1.28
C TRP A 53 -14.12 -24.88 -0.60
N ARG A 54 -15.22 -24.62 0.11
CA ARG A 54 -15.41 -23.34 0.82
C ARG A 54 -14.36 -23.11 1.90
N ALA A 55 -13.93 -24.16 2.60
CA ALA A 55 -12.87 -24.06 3.59
C ALA A 55 -11.52 -23.69 2.94
N LYS A 56 -11.13 -24.41 1.88
CA LYS A 56 -9.90 -24.17 1.10
C LYS A 56 -9.84 -22.75 0.55
N ILE A 57 -10.94 -22.26 -0.03
CA ILE A 57 -11.03 -20.88 -0.54
C ILE A 57 -10.84 -19.85 0.59
N LYS A 58 -11.52 -20.02 1.73
CA LYS A 58 -11.41 -19.09 2.86
C LYS A 58 -9.99 -19.04 3.43
N GLU A 59 -9.36 -20.20 3.57
CA GLU A 59 -7.99 -20.32 4.03
C GLU A 59 -7.00 -19.67 3.05
N GLY A 60 -7.14 -19.96 1.75
CA GLY A 60 -6.31 -19.35 0.71
C GLY A 60 -6.42 -17.82 0.66
N ILE A 61 -7.65 -17.29 0.79
CA ILE A 61 -7.87 -15.83 0.86
C ILE A 61 -7.21 -15.24 2.10
N LYS A 62 -7.37 -15.87 3.27
CA LYS A 62 -6.75 -15.40 4.51
C LYS A 62 -5.23 -15.32 4.38
N SER A 63 -4.61 -16.37 3.84
CA SER A 63 -3.16 -16.41 3.61
C SER A 63 -2.71 -15.34 2.61
N ALA A 64 -3.45 -15.13 1.52
CA ALA A 64 -3.15 -14.11 0.53
C ALA A 64 -3.19 -12.68 1.13
N GLU A 65 -4.16 -12.40 1.99
CA GLU A 65 -4.26 -11.11 2.69
C GLU A 65 -3.11 -10.91 3.69
N GLU A 66 -2.77 -11.93 4.47
CA GLU A 66 -1.60 -11.88 5.38
C GLU A 66 -0.30 -11.57 4.61
N ASN A 67 -0.07 -12.25 3.49
CA ASN A 67 1.09 -12.00 2.64
C ASN A 67 1.07 -10.59 2.03
N ARG A 68 -0.11 -10.07 1.67
CA ARG A 68 -0.28 -8.71 1.17
C ARG A 68 0.06 -7.67 2.23
N GLU A 69 -0.32 -7.88 3.49
CA GLU A 69 0.08 -6.99 4.60
C GLU A 69 1.59 -7.06 4.87
N LEU A 70 2.18 -8.25 4.89
CA LEU A 70 3.64 -8.41 5.04
C LEU A 70 4.40 -7.64 3.95
N LYS A 71 3.97 -7.73 2.69
CA LYS A 71 4.58 -6.98 1.58
C LYS A 71 4.44 -5.46 1.76
N LYS A 72 3.30 -4.98 2.26
CA LYS A 72 3.12 -3.55 2.57
C LYS A 72 4.08 -3.10 3.66
N GLU A 73 4.26 -3.90 4.70
CA GLU A 73 5.16 -3.56 5.80
C GLU A 73 6.63 -3.60 5.38
N GLN A 74 7.04 -4.60 4.59
CA GLN A 74 8.36 -4.63 3.96
C GLN A 74 8.64 -3.39 3.11
N LYS A 75 7.62 -2.90 2.37
CA LYS A 75 7.75 -1.67 1.58
C LYS A 75 7.90 -0.43 2.47
N ARG A 76 7.14 -0.35 3.57
CA ARG A 76 7.22 0.75 4.56
C ARG A 76 8.59 0.82 5.22
N THR A 77 9.08 -0.32 5.72
CA THR A 77 10.41 -0.43 6.35
C THR A 77 11.52 -0.08 5.36
N SER A 78 11.45 -0.58 4.12
CA SER A 78 12.42 -0.22 3.06
C SER A 78 12.43 1.28 2.76
N ARG A 79 11.26 1.92 2.73
CA ARG A 79 11.16 3.38 2.53
C ARG A 79 11.76 4.13 3.72
N HIS A 80 11.49 3.68 4.95
CA HIS A 80 12.03 4.28 6.15
C HIS A 80 13.56 4.22 6.18
N GLN A 81 14.15 3.06 5.87
CA GLN A 81 15.61 2.88 5.78
C GLN A 81 16.24 3.79 4.71
N ARG A 82 15.59 3.97 3.55
CA ARG A 82 16.07 4.88 2.50
C ARG A 82 16.03 6.36 2.91
N THR A 83 15.12 6.73 3.79
CA THR A 83 14.97 8.12 4.28
C THR A 83 15.76 8.43 5.54
N GLN A 84 16.44 7.45 6.14
CA GLN A 84 17.32 7.71 7.27
C GLN A 84 18.56 8.50 6.78
N PRO A 85 18.85 9.69 7.33
CA PRO A 85 20.05 10.42 6.98
C PRO A 85 21.27 9.60 7.43
N VAL A 86 22.17 9.30 6.48
CA VAL A 86 23.52 8.82 6.79
C VAL A 86 24.13 9.86 7.74
N PRO A 87 24.71 9.46 8.89
CA PRO A 87 25.43 10.40 9.74
C PRO A 87 26.65 10.87 8.95
N THR A 88 26.52 11.99 8.26
CA THR A 88 27.64 12.69 7.64
C THR A 88 28.42 13.33 8.78
N SER A 89 29.50 12.66 9.19
CA SER A 89 30.60 13.25 9.95
C SER A 89 31.24 14.35 9.10
N HIS A 90 30.59 15.50 8.99
CA HIS A 90 31.17 16.68 8.37
C HIS A 90 32.09 17.34 9.40
N THR A 91 33.38 17.05 9.29
CA THR A 91 34.45 17.87 9.84
C THR A 91 34.37 19.25 9.18
N THR A 92 33.90 20.24 9.90
CA THR A 92 33.95 21.66 9.53
C THR A 92 35.32 22.25 9.90
N PRO A 93 36.04 22.92 9.00
CA PRO A 93 36.91 24.02 9.39
C PRO A 93 36.15 25.35 9.21
N ALA A 94 36.00 26.04 10.34
CA ALA A 94 35.89 27.49 10.50
C ALA A 94 35.37 28.33 9.31
N ALA A 95 34.14 28.83 9.46
CA ALA A 95 33.80 30.19 9.08
C ALA A 95 32.62 30.66 9.94
N ASP A 96 32.84 31.75 10.66
CA ASP A 96 31.87 32.47 11.48
C ASP A 96 30.58 32.79 10.72
N TYR A 97 29.44 32.35 11.24
CA TYR A 97 28.18 33.10 11.13
C TYR A 97 27.36 32.92 12.40
N THR A 98 27.40 33.96 13.23
CA THR A 98 26.55 34.17 14.39
C THR A 98 25.09 34.30 13.97
N LEU A 99 24.20 33.45 14.49
CA LEU A 99 22.83 33.83 14.83
C LEU A 99 22.28 32.95 15.96
N GLN A 100 22.41 33.49 17.17
CA GLN A 100 21.34 33.66 18.17
C GLN A 100 20.22 32.60 18.21
N GLN A 101 20.34 31.63 19.13
CA GLN A 101 19.33 31.35 20.17
C GLN A 101 19.93 30.36 21.19
N VAL A 102 20.02 30.78 22.46
CA VAL A 102 20.58 29.98 23.57
C VAL A 102 19.53 28.99 24.11
N PRO A 103 19.90 27.74 24.47
CA PRO A 103 18.98 26.73 25.02
C PRO A 103 19.08 26.62 26.55
N ALA A 104 17.97 26.26 27.22
CA ALA A 104 17.85 25.70 28.58
C ALA A 104 16.40 25.94 29.03
N LEU A 105 15.56 25.02 29.52
CA LEU A 105 15.74 23.90 30.43
C LEU A 105 14.44 23.09 30.33
N LEU A 106 14.52 21.81 29.99
CA LEU A 106 13.43 20.87 30.29
C LEU A 106 14.05 19.60 30.84
N GLN A 107 14.54 19.72 32.07
CA GLN A 107 14.59 18.58 32.96
C GLN A 107 13.91 18.94 34.27
N VAL A 108 13.05 18.01 34.64
CA VAL A 108 12.83 17.47 35.98
C VAL A 108 11.34 17.50 36.34
N GLN A 109 10.85 16.27 36.36
CA GLN A 109 9.61 15.78 36.92
C GLN A 109 9.24 16.50 38.22
N ASN A 110 7.95 16.72 38.45
CA ASN A 110 7.43 16.31 39.76
C ASN A 110 5.98 15.85 39.66
N ARG A 111 5.86 14.61 40.12
CA ARG A 111 4.67 13.83 40.41
C ARG A 111 3.99 14.43 41.65
N ILE A 112 2.68 14.18 41.75
CA ILE A 112 1.85 14.20 42.98
C ILE A 112 1.29 15.57 43.37
N VAL A 113 -0.01 15.76 43.12
CA VAL A 113 -0.94 16.29 44.13
C VAL A 113 -2.28 15.53 44.00
N GLN A 114 -2.65 14.82 45.07
CA GLN A 114 -3.95 14.17 45.29
C GLN A 114 -5.03 15.21 45.61
N PRO A 115 -6.32 14.93 45.35
CA PRO A 115 -7.42 15.87 45.61
C PRO A 115 -7.80 15.92 47.10
N HIS A 116 -7.84 17.13 47.67
CA HIS A 116 -8.50 17.36 48.95
C HIS A 116 -9.98 17.72 48.71
N GLN A 117 -10.87 16.89 49.24
CA GLN A 117 -12.26 17.22 49.47
C GLN A 117 -12.38 18.34 50.53
N SER A 118 -13.39 19.18 50.37
CA SER A 118 -13.83 20.14 51.39
C SER A 118 -15.36 20.05 51.54
N PRO A 119 -15.88 20.46 52.72
CA PRO A 119 -17.06 19.88 53.37
C PRO A 119 -18.41 20.36 52.84
#